data_AF-A0A3B8T235-F1
#
_entry.id   AF-A0A3B8T235-F1
#
_cell.length_a   1.000
_cell.length_b   1.000
_cell.length_c   1.000
_cell.angle_alpha   90.00
_cell.angle_beta   90.00
_cell.angle_gamma   90.00
#
_symmetry.space_group_name_H-M   'P 1'
#
loop_
_entity.id
_entity.type
_entity.pdbx_description
1 polymer ?
#
loop_
_entity_poly.entity_id
_entity_poly.type
_entity_poly.pdbx_seq_one_letter_code
_entity_poly.pdbx_strand_id
1 'polypeptide(L)'
;STITASKLAATASQLSSSGWQPQDLQQALDAVKFDGQKLLLTQYIVLDTTRVVVDIELRQVDSKTDQYSAVVGNFFPEFADAKISLVLTDNNANTLYHQLMQQFISLSNEHVAEHFTYRGFKRFSRSVDVAQIGSTSIAIRAREWRQEASFMANMKAFNQQVDATRVPVLQADHQAANIAQQYEHIAGHKPILKKVLFTDPQ
;
A
#
# COMPACT_ATOMS: atom_id res chain seq x y z
N SER A 1 8.84 -53.40 0.83
CA SER A 1 9.43 -53.00 2.12
C SER A 1 8.49 -52.05 2.80
N THR A 2 7.73 -52.59 3.75
CA THR A 2 6.69 -51.91 4.53
C THR A 2 7.35 -51.39 5.80
N ILE A 3 7.22 -50.10 6.10
CA ILE A 3 7.59 -49.57 7.42
C ILE A 3 6.36 -48.87 7.99
N THR A 4 5.69 -49.61 8.86
CA THR A 4 4.72 -49.15 9.84
C THR A 4 5.49 -48.46 10.98
N ALA A 5 5.10 -47.24 11.34
CA ALA A 5 5.51 -46.60 12.59
C ALA A 5 4.27 -45.85 13.13
N SER A 6 3.48 -46.51 13.97
CA SER A 6 3.58 -46.44 15.44
C SER A 6 2.92 -45.19 16.01
N LYS A 7 1.65 -45.44 16.35
CA LYS A 7 0.79 -44.76 17.32
C LYS A 7 1.59 -44.48 18.60
N LEU A 8 1.92 -43.21 18.84
CA LEU A 8 2.32 -42.71 20.15
C LEU A 8 1.20 -41.80 20.66
N ALA A 9 0.24 -42.43 21.33
CA ALA A 9 -0.56 -41.75 22.32
C ALA A 9 0.34 -41.55 23.54
N ALA A 10 0.63 -40.30 23.89
CA ALA A 10 1.22 -39.95 25.17
C ALA A 10 0.69 -38.58 25.61
N THR A 11 -0.25 -38.67 26.56
CA THR A 11 -0.35 -37.83 27.74
C THR A 11 -0.81 -36.39 27.53
N ALA A 12 -2.12 -36.21 27.70
CA ALA A 12 -2.72 -34.98 28.14
C ALA A 12 -2.07 -34.55 29.48
N SER A 13 -1.08 -33.68 29.42
CA SER A 13 -0.72 -32.83 30.56
C SER A 13 -1.55 -31.56 30.45
N GLN A 14 -2.53 -31.45 31.34
CA GLN A 14 -3.21 -30.20 31.65
C GLN A 14 -2.18 -29.18 32.16
N LEU A 15 -1.53 -28.48 31.25
CA LEU A 15 -1.01 -27.15 31.53
C LEU A 15 -2.23 -26.23 31.53
N SER A 16 -2.54 -25.64 32.68
CA SER A 16 -3.46 -24.52 32.78
C SER A 16 -2.91 -23.37 31.92
N SER A 17 -3.28 -23.35 30.65
CA SER A 17 -2.70 -22.43 29.66
C SER A 17 -3.39 -21.09 29.75
N SER A 18 -2.67 -20.07 30.21
CA SER A 18 -3.05 -18.65 30.13
C SER A 18 -2.98 -18.08 28.71
N GLY A 19 -3.02 -18.94 27.68
CA GLY A 19 -2.91 -18.58 26.26
C GLY A 19 -4.19 -18.91 25.48
N TRP A 20 -4.32 -18.32 24.30
CA TRP A 20 -5.43 -18.52 23.37
C TRP A 20 -5.76 -19.99 23.18
N GLN A 21 -7.02 -20.38 23.37
CA GLN A 21 -7.50 -21.66 22.89
C GLN A 21 -8.06 -21.52 21.47
N PRO A 22 -7.95 -22.55 20.60
CA PRO A 22 -8.53 -22.51 19.26
C PRO A 22 -10.04 -22.22 19.25
N GLN A 23 -10.77 -22.69 20.27
CA GLN A 23 -12.21 -22.45 20.39
C GLN A 23 -12.52 -20.99 20.71
N ASP A 24 -11.78 -20.37 21.64
CA ASP A 24 -11.94 -18.96 22.00
C ASP A 24 -11.61 -18.04 20.81
N LEU A 25 -10.59 -18.41 20.02
CA LEU A 25 -10.23 -17.72 18.78
C LEU A 25 -11.35 -17.80 17.75
N GLN A 26 -11.88 -18.99 17.47
CA GLN A 26 -12.98 -19.13 16.52
C GLN A 26 -14.22 -18.36 16.99
N GLN A 27 -14.53 -18.39 18.30
CA GLN A 27 -15.63 -17.62 18.86
C GLN A 27 -15.45 -16.11 18.67
N ALA A 28 -14.22 -15.60 18.86
CA ALA A 28 -13.92 -14.20 18.58
C ALA A 28 -14.05 -13.86 17.08
N LEU A 29 -13.61 -14.76 16.19
CA LEU A 29 -13.76 -14.59 14.75
C LEU A 29 -15.23 -14.61 14.31
N ASP A 30 -16.06 -15.48 14.90
CA ASP A 30 -17.49 -15.58 14.61
C ASP A 30 -18.28 -14.34 15.04
N ALA A 31 -17.76 -13.56 15.98
CA ALA A 31 -18.37 -12.31 16.45
C ALA A 31 -18.25 -11.17 15.43
N VAL A 32 -17.42 -11.31 14.39
CA VAL A 32 -17.18 -10.29 13.37
C VAL A 32 -17.41 -10.85 11.97
N LYS A 33 -17.75 -9.95 11.03
CA LYS A 33 -17.88 -10.26 9.61
C LYS A 33 -17.19 -9.17 8.81
N PHE A 34 -16.62 -9.52 7.66
CA PHE A 34 -16.00 -8.57 6.76
C PHE A 34 -16.59 -8.75 5.36
N ASP A 35 -17.23 -7.72 4.82
CA ASP A 35 -17.83 -7.76 3.47
C ASP A 35 -18.75 -8.99 3.22
N GLY A 36 -19.56 -9.34 4.22
CA GLY A 36 -20.43 -10.53 4.18
C GLY A 36 -19.70 -11.86 4.38
N GLN A 37 -18.37 -11.86 4.49
CA GLN A 37 -17.53 -13.03 4.68
C GLN A 37 -17.43 -13.42 6.15
N LYS A 38 -17.39 -14.73 6.40
CA LYS A 38 -16.98 -15.31 7.68
C LYS A 38 -15.48 -15.51 7.69
N LEU A 39 -14.92 -15.43 8.90
CA LEU A 39 -13.51 -15.68 9.15
C LEU A 39 -13.35 -17.04 9.79
N LEU A 40 -12.63 -17.93 9.11
CA LEU A 40 -12.45 -19.32 9.56
C LEU A 40 -11.02 -19.54 10.01
N LEU A 41 -10.85 -20.04 11.24
CA LEU A 41 -9.57 -20.51 11.71
C LEU A 41 -9.21 -21.81 10.99
N THR A 42 -8.15 -21.78 10.19
CA THR A 42 -7.68 -22.94 9.40
C THR A 42 -6.46 -23.60 10.04
N GLN A 43 -5.60 -22.82 10.68
CA GLN A 43 -4.43 -23.34 11.37
C GLN A 43 -4.20 -22.62 12.69
N TYR A 44 -3.69 -23.36 13.67
CA TYR A 44 -3.27 -22.86 14.97
C TYR A 44 -1.98 -23.57 15.37
N ILE A 45 -0.91 -22.81 15.60
CA ILE A 45 0.40 -23.30 15.98
C ILE A 45 0.87 -22.53 17.21
N VAL A 46 1.16 -23.24 18.29
CA VAL A 46 1.82 -22.64 19.46
C VAL A 46 3.30 -22.47 19.14
N LEU A 47 3.80 -21.24 19.22
CA LEU A 47 5.23 -20.97 19.10
C LEU A 47 5.93 -21.14 20.45
N ASP A 48 5.35 -20.58 21.50
CA ASP A 48 5.84 -20.66 22.88
C ASP A 48 4.70 -20.38 23.89
N THR A 49 5.04 -20.12 25.15
CA THR A 49 4.08 -19.91 26.24
C THR A 49 3.16 -18.69 26.06
N THR A 50 3.56 -17.71 25.24
CA THR A 50 2.81 -16.46 25.05
C THR A 50 2.38 -16.25 23.60
N ARG A 51 3.05 -16.90 22.64
CA ARG A 51 2.83 -16.64 21.22
C ARG A 51 2.21 -17.80 20.47
N VAL A 52 1.24 -17.47 19.62
CA VAL A 52 0.61 -18.41 18.69
C VAL A 52 0.59 -17.82 17.28
N VAL A 53 0.75 -18.68 16.29
CA VAL A 53 0.49 -18.37 14.88
C VAL A 53 -0.87 -18.92 14.51
N VAL A 54 -1.68 -18.11 13.86
CA VAL A 54 -3.00 -18.51 13.37
C VAL A 54 -3.14 -18.16 11.90
N ASP A 55 -3.71 -19.08 11.13
CA ASP A 55 -4.10 -18.83 9.75
C ASP A 55 -5.62 -18.73 9.67
N ILE A 56 -6.08 -17.64 9.09
CA ILE A 56 -7.48 -17.28 8.96
C ILE A 56 -7.81 -17.19 7.48
N GLU A 57 -8.87 -17.86 7.06
CA GLU A 57 -9.39 -17.79 5.69
C GLU A 57 -10.72 -17.04 5.68
N LEU A 58 -10.85 -16.08 4.76
CA LEU A 58 -12.11 -15.39 4.52
C LEU A 58 -12.93 -16.21 3.53
N ARG A 59 -14.17 -16.55 3.89
CA ARG A 59 -15.10 -17.25 3.01
C ARG A 59 -16.43 -16.53 2.90
N GLN A 60 -16.88 -16.36 1.67
CA GLN A 60 -18.21 -15.85 1.36
C GLN A 60 -19.29 -16.85 1.81
N VAL A 61 -20.33 -16.33 2.45
CA VAL A 61 -21.46 -17.12 2.95
C VAL A 61 -22.75 -16.51 2.44
N ASP A 62 -23.69 -17.34 1.98
CA ASP A 62 -25.04 -16.91 1.61
C ASP A 62 -25.73 -16.32 2.83
N SER A 63 -26.23 -15.10 2.69
CA SER A 63 -26.93 -14.38 3.75
C SER A 63 -28.27 -15.04 4.14
N LYS A 64 -28.79 -15.99 3.35
CA LYS A 64 -30.08 -16.64 3.63
C LYS A 64 -29.99 -18.06 4.19
N THR A 65 -28.91 -18.79 3.95
CA THR A 65 -28.81 -20.22 4.28
C THR A 65 -27.60 -20.58 5.12
N ASP A 66 -26.73 -19.62 5.42
CA ASP A 66 -25.43 -19.87 6.09
C ASP A 66 -24.59 -20.93 5.32
N GLN A 67 -24.93 -21.16 4.05
CA GLN A 67 -24.28 -22.07 3.12
C GLN A 67 -23.32 -21.26 2.24
N TYR A 68 -22.21 -21.88 1.84
CA TYR A 68 -21.28 -21.27 0.90
C TYR A 68 -21.97 -21.06 -0.45
N SER A 69 -22.09 -19.81 -0.90
CA SER A 69 -22.82 -19.46 -2.12
C SER A 69 -21.97 -18.61 -3.04
N ALA A 70 -22.20 -18.79 -4.33
CA ALA A 70 -21.52 -18.08 -5.40
C ALA A 70 -22.07 -16.65 -5.50
N VAL A 71 -21.25 -15.71 -5.03
CA VAL A 71 -21.08 -14.32 -5.49
C VAL A 71 -22.38 -13.54 -5.72
N VAL A 72 -22.84 -12.84 -4.69
CA VAL A 72 -23.55 -11.57 -4.86
C VAL A 72 -22.87 -10.52 -4.00
N GLY A 73 -21.91 -9.80 -4.59
CA GLY A 73 -21.38 -8.56 -4.03
C GLY A 73 -20.08 -8.65 -3.23
N ASN A 74 -19.04 -9.34 -3.71
CA ASN A 74 -17.70 -9.08 -3.17
C ASN A 74 -17.27 -7.69 -3.65
N PHE A 75 -17.38 -6.68 -2.77
CA PHE A 75 -17.02 -5.30 -3.10
C PHE A 75 -15.51 -5.15 -3.25
N PHE A 76 -14.74 -6.04 -2.62
CA PHE A 76 -13.28 -5.97 -2.57
C PHE A 76 -12.65 -7.27 -3.11
N PRO A 77 -12.26 -7.30 -4.41
CA PRO A 77 -11.73 -8.50 -5.05
C PRO A 77 -10.45 -9.04 -4.40
N GLU A 78 -9.66 -8.18 -3.74
CA GLU A 78 -8.44 -8.57 -3.03
C GLU A 78 -8.68 -9.43 -1.79
N PHE A 79 -9.91 -9.50 -1.29
CA PHE A 79 -10.30 -10.33 -0.15
C PHE A 79 -10.98 -11.64 -0.55
N ALA A 80 -11.18 -11.90 -1.85
CA ALA A 80 -11.75 -13.16 -2.30
C ALA A 80 -10.84 -14.33 -1.90
N ASP A 81 -11.34 -15.21 -1.02
CA ASP A 81 -10.60 -16.37 -0.49
C ASP A 81 -9.23 -16.01 0.11
N ALA A 82 -9.12 -14.80 0.67
CA ALA A 82 -7.88 -14.32 1.24
C ALA A 82 -7.47 -15.15 2.48
N LYS A 83 -6.18 -15.46 2.55
CA LYS A 83 -5.56 -16.18 3.66
C LYS A 83 -4.65 -15.23 4.42
N ILE A 84 -4.86 -15.15 5.73
CA ILE A 84 -4.18 -14.21 6.61
C ILE A 84 -3.51 -14.98 7.72
N SER A 85 -2.20 -14.83 7.83
CA SER A 85 -1.40 -15.37 8.93
C SER A 85 -1.15 -14.28 9.97
N LEU A 86 -1.50 -14.53 11.22
CA LEU A 86 -1.28 -13.61 12.35
C LEU A 86 -0.39 -14.26 13.42
N VAL A 87 0.41 -13.44 14.09
CA VAL A 87 1.19 -13.83 15.27
C VAL A 87 0.63 -13.12 16.49
N LEU A 88 -0.11 -13.85 17.33
CA LEU A 88 -0.77 -13.31 18.51
C LEU A 88 0.12 -13.52 19.75
N THR A 89 0.35 -12.45 20.52
CA THR A 89 1.21 -12.44 21.71
C THR A 89 0.44 -12.39 23.03
N ASP A 90 -0.81 -11.91 22.98
CA ASP A 90 -1.65 -11.67 24.16
C ASP A 90 -2.98 -12.38 23.98
N ASN A 91 -3.49 -13.01 25.05
CA ASN A 91 -4.78 -13.68 25.07
C ASN A 91 -5.94 -12.67 25.19
N ASN A 92 -6.08 -11.80 24.19
CA ASN A 92 -7.06 -10.73 24.16
C ASN A 92 -7.64 -10.56 22.75
N ALA A 93 -8.97 -10.64 22.64
CA ALA A 93 -9.69 -10.45 21.38
C ALA A 93 -9.41 -9.10 20.70
N ASN A 94 -9.14 -8.04 21.47
CA ASN A 94 -8.77 -6.74 20.89
C ASN A 94 -7.44 -6.83 20.12
N THR A 95 -6.46 -7.57 20.64
CA THR A 95 -5.19 -7.79 19.94
C THR A 95 -5.42 -8.51 18.62
N LEU A 96 -6.29 -9.53 18.61
CA LEU A 96 -6.72 -10.22 17.39
C LEU A 96 -7.34 -9.23 16.38
N TYR A 97 -8.34 -8.45 16.79
CA TYR A 97 -9.06 -7.56 15.88
C TYR A 97 -8.18 -6.42 15.35
N HIS A 98 -7.29 -5.87 16.18
CA HIS A 98 -6.32 -4.87 15.73
C HIS A 98 -5.36 -5.45 14.69
N GLN A 99 -4.80 -6.64 14.93
CA GLN A 99 -3.92 -7.28 13.95
C GLN A 99 -4.65 -7.64 12.67
N LEU A 100 -5.87 -8.15 12.77
CA LEU A 100 -6.72 -8.45 11.62
C LEU A 100 -6.98 -7.20 10.76
N MET A 101 -7.34 -6.08 11.39
CA MET A 101 -7.54 -4.81 10.71
C MET A 101 -6.25 -4.32 10.03
N GLN A 102 -5.09 -4.45 10.67
CA GLN A 102 -3.81 -4.11 10.05
C GLN A 102 -3.54 -4.95 8.79
N GLN A 103 -3.85 -6.25 8.83
CA GLN A 103 -3.71 -7.11 7.64
C GLN A 103 -4.67 -6.72 6.53
N PHE A 104 -5.92 -6.35 6.85
CA PHE A 104 -6.86 -5.87 5.86
C PHE A 104 -6.39 -4.59 5.17
N ILE A 105 -5.90 -3.63 5.94
CA ILE A 105 -5.31 -2.39 5.40
C ILE A 105 -4.10 -2.73 4.51
N SER A 106 -3.25 -3.66 4.94
CA SER A 106 -2.08 -4.11 4.17
C SER A 106 -2.48 -4.72 2.82
N LEU A 107 -3.45 -5.63 2.81
CA LEU A 107 -3.97 -6.27 1.58
C LEU A 107 -4.57 -5.24 0.63
N SER A 108 -5.35 -4.28 1.14
CA SER A 108 -5.93 -3.23 0.30
C SER A 108 -4.86 -2.31 -0.29
N ASN A 109 -3.85 -1.91 0.50
CA ASN A 109 -2.71 -1.14 -0.01
C ASN A 109 -1.93 -1.90 -1.08
N GLU A 110 -1.71 -3.20 -0.89
CA GLU A 110 -1.06 -4.06 -1.88
C GLU A 110 -1.89 -4.18 -3.16
N HIS A 111 -3.20 -4.35 -3.06
CA HIS A 111 -4.08 -4.37 -4.22
C HIS A 111 -3.96 -3.09 -5.04
N VAL A 112 -4.04 -1.92 -4.40
CA VAL A 112 -3.85 -0.63 -5.08
C VAL A 112 -2.47 -0.54 -5.71
N ALA A 113 -1.42 -0.95 -4.99
CA ALA A 113 -0.05 -0.92 -5.51
C ALA A 113 0.14 -1.75 -6.78
N GLU A 114 -0.53 -2.90 -6.88
CA GLU A 114 -0.43 -3.83 -8.01
C GLU A 114 -1.34 -3.49 -9.20
N HIS A 115 -2.42 -2.72 -8.98
CA HIS A 115 -3.41 -2.41 -10.03
C HIS A 115 -3.34 -0.96 -10.50
N PHE A 116 -2.86 -0.03 -9.65
CA PHE A 116 -2.68 1.36 -10.05
C PHE A 116 -1.60 1.49 -11.10
N THR A 117 -1.96 2.11 -12.24
CA THR A 117 -1.03 2.39 -13.33
C THR A 117 -0.93 3.89 -13.57
N TYR A 118 0.30 4.36 -13.77
CA TYR A 118 0.57 5.70 -14.27
C TYR A 118 1.22 5.58 -15.64
N ARG A 119 0.55 6.08 -16.68
CA ARG A 119 0.99 5.96 -18.09
C ARG A 119 1.30 4.51 -18.48
N GLY A 120 0.45 3.57 -18.05
CA GLY A 120 0.61 2.13 -18.31
C GLY A 120 1.66 1.42 -17.45
N PHE A 121 2.37 2.14 -16.56
CA PHE A 121 3.39 1.55 -15.70
C PHE A 121 2.92 1.42 -14.24
N LYS A 122 3.11 0.24 -13.64
CA LYS A 122 2.73 -0.09 -12.26
C LYS A 122 3.82 0.36 -11.28
N ARG A 123 3.88 1.67 -11.02
CA ARG A 123 4.97 2.31 -10.24
C ARG A 123 5.20 1.74 -8.85
N PHE A 124 4.15 1.23 -8.21
CA PHE A 124 4.19 0.77 -6.83
C PHE A 124 4.19 -0.76 -6.71
N SER A 125 4.15 -1.47 -7.83
CA SER A 125 4.13 -2.93 -7.81
C SER A 125 5.42 -3.45 -7.17
N ARG A 126 5.28 -4.46 -6.30
CA ARG A 126 6.41 -5.17 -5.68
C ARG A 126 7.20 -5.99 -6.69
N SER A 127 6.64 -6.22 -7.88
CA SER A 127 7.36 -6.83 -9.01
C SER A 127 8.40 -5.89 -9.63
N VAL A 128 8.37 -4.59 -9.31
CA VAL A 128 9.34 -3.63 -9.80
C VAL A 128 10.67 -3.80 -9.07
N ASP A 129 11.71 -4.14 -9.83
CA ASP A 129 13.05 -4.31 -9.30
C ASP A 129 13.68 -2.97 -8.89
N VAL A 130 13.80 -2.77 -7.58
CA VAL A 130 14.39 -1.56 -6.98
C VAL A 130 15.88 -1.42 -7.34
N ALA A 131 16.61 -2.54 -7.48
CA ALA A 131 18.01 -2.50 -7.89
C ALA A 131 18.15 -2.06 -9.35
N GLN A 132 17.24 -2.46 -10.23
CA GLN A 132 17.21 -1.99 -11.63
C GLN A 132 16.82 -0.52 -11.75
N ILE A 133 15.91 -0.03 -10.91
CA ILE A 133 15.66 1.41 -10.80
C ILE A 133 16.96 2.12 -10.39
N GLY A 134 17.66 1.59 -9.38
CA GLY A 134 18.94 2.12 -8.91
C GLY A 134 20.00 2.16 -10.00
N SER A 135 20.21 1.06 -10.71
CA SER A 135 21.19 0.95 -11.80
C SER A 135 20.87 1.93 -12.94
N THR A 136 19.60 2.01 -13.34
CA THR A 136 19.12 2.96 -14.35
C THR A 136 19.34 4.40 -13.88
N SER A 137 19.06 4.69 -12.62
CA SER A 137 19.27 6.01 -12.01
C SER A 137 20.76 6.40 -11.99
N ILE A 138 21.66 5.45 -11.74
CA ILE A 138 23.11 5.66 -11.81
C ILE A 138 23.55 5.88 -13.26
N ALA A 139 23.12 5.04 -14.20
CA ALA A 139 23.46 5.15 -15.62
C ALA A 139 23.01 6.50 -16.19
N ILE A 140 21.79 6.93 -15.88
CA ILE A 140 21.27 8.26 -16.25
C ILE A 140 22.04 9.39 -15.55
N ARG A 141 22.75 9.17 -14.45
CA ARG A 141 23.60 10.22 -13.83
C ARG A 141 25.05 10.22 -14.31
N ALA A 142 25.54 9.08 -14.80
CA ALA A 142 26.90 8.90 -15.28
C ALA A 142 27.22 9.95 -16.36
N ARG A 143 28.45 10.49 -16.36
CA ARG A 143 28.81 11.65 -17.20
C ARG A 143 28.98 11.33 -18.68
N GLU A 144 29.06 10.07 -19.06
CA GLU A 144 29.47 9.64 -20.40
C GLU A 144 28.49 10.12 -21.48
N TRP A 145 27.18 10.02 -21.24
CA TRP A 145 26.16 10.56 -22.16
C TRP A 145 26.11 12.09 -22.20
N ARG A 146 26.67 12.82 -21.22
CA ARG A 146 26.75 14.30 -21.28
C ARG A 146 27.71 14.80 -22.35
N GLN A 147 28.51 13.92 -22.94
CA GLN A 147 29.37 14.25 -24.06
C GLN A 147 28.59 14.32 -25.38
N GLU A 148 27.38 13.76 -25.45
CA GLU A 148 26.49 13.91 -26.61
C GLU A 148 25.83 15.30 -26.59
N ALA A 149 26.31 16.18 -27.47
CA ALA A 149 25.85 17.55 -27.57
C ALA A 149 24.34 17.67 -27.87
N SER A 150 23.78 16.76 -28.68
CA SER A 150 22.35 16.73 -29.04
C SER A 150 21.48 16.37 -27.84
N PHE A 151 21.88 15.37 -27.05
CA PHE A 151 21.16 14.99 -25.83
C PHE A 151 21.18 16.12 -24.81
N MET A 152 22.33 16.75 -24.59
CA MET A 152 22.46 17.89 -23.68
C MET A 152 21.65 19.11 -24.12
N ALA A 153 21.60 19.39 -25.43
CA ALA A 153 20.75 20.44 -25.98
C ALA A 153 19.26 20.16 -25.72
N ASN A 154 18.81 18.91 -25.95
CA ASN A 154 17.43 18.50 -25.71
C ASN A 154 17.06 18.53 -24.22
N MET A 155 17.93 18.03 -23.33
CA MET A 155 17.74 18.13 -21.88
C MET A 155 17.65 19.58 -21.41
N LYS A 156 18.54 20.45 -21.91
CA LYS A 156 18.53 21.88 -21.58
C LYS A 156 17.24 22.53 -22.05
N ALA A 157 16.80 22.27 -23.28
CA ALA A 157 15.56 22.79 -23.83
C ALA A 157 14.33 22.29 -23.04
N PHE A 158 14.29 21.01 -22.69
CA PHE A 158 13.21 20.43 -21.88
C PHE A 158 13.15 21.06 -20.48
N ASN A 159 14.30 21.20 -19.80
CA ASN A 159 14.36 21.84 -18.49
C ASN A 159 13.91 23.30 -18.56
N GLN A 160 14.34 24.04 -19.60
CA GLN A 160 13.88 25.41 -19.83
C GLN A 160 12.36 25.48 -20.04
N GLN A 161 11.77 24.54 -20.78
CA GLN A 161 10.32 24.48 -21.01
C GLN A 161 9.55 24.16 -19.71
N VAL A 162 10.04 23.21 -18.91
CA VAL A 162 9.43 22.88 -17.61
C VAL A 162 9.52 24.07 -16.66
N ASP A 163 10.67 24.73 -16.56
CA ASP A 163 10.83 25.91 -15.73
C ASP A 163 9.95 27.06 -16.20
N ALA A 164 9.83 27.30 -17.51
CA ALA A 164 8.95 28.33 -18.09
C ALA A 164 7.47 28.13 -17.70
N THR A 165 7.01 26.88 -17.64
CA THR A 165 5.62 26.54 -17.26
C THR A 165 5.35 26.63 -15.76
N ARG A 166 6.40 26.69 -14.94
CA ARG A 166 6.30 26.82 -13.47
C ARG A 166 6.46 28.26 -12.98
N VAL A 167 6.65 29.20 -13.90
CA VAL A 167 6.76 30.63 -13.57
C VAL A 167 5.42 31.13 -13.03
N PRO A 168 5.39 31.70 -11.82
CA PRO A 168 4.17 32.30 -11.31
C PRO A 168 3.82 33.56 -12.10
N VAL A 169 2.54 33.67 -12.48
CA VAL A 169 1.98 34.89 -13.07
C VAL A 169 1.34 35.69 -11.94
N LEU A 170 1.91 36.86 -11.65
CA LEU A 170 1.43 37.75 -10.61
C LEU A 170 0.49 38.80 -11.22
N GLN A 171 -0.59 39.14 -10.52
CA GLN A 171 -1.39 40.31 -10.88
C GLN A 171 -0.59 41.58 -10.55
N ALA A 172 -0.61 42.57 -11.45
CA ALA A 172 0.17 43.79 -11.28
C ALA A 172 -0.42 44.69 -10.18
N ASP A 173 -0.07 44.40 -8.93
CA ASP A 173 -0.27 45.25 -7.76
C ASP A 173 1.07 45.73 -7.18
N HIS A 174 1.03 46.56 -6.13
CA HIS A 174 2.23 47.11 -5.51
C HIS A 174 3.12 46.03 -4.85
N GLN A 175 2.55 44.88 -4.45
CA GLN A 175 3.33 43.79 -3.84
C GLN A 175 4.04 42.95 -4.89
N ALA A 176 3.41 42.71 -6.04
CA ALA A 176 3.98 41.98 -7.16
C ALA A 176 5.20 42.70 -7.77
N ALA A 177 5.18 44.05 -7.81
CA ALA A 177 6.33 44.84 -8.25
C ALA A 177 7.55 44.67 -7.32
N ASN A 178 7.32 44.69 -6.00
CA ASN A 178 8.38 44.48 -5.01
C ASN A 178 8.97 43.07 -5.09
N ILE A 179 8.13 42.04 -5.30
CA ILE A 179 8.57 40.65 -5.48
C ILE A 179 9.42 40.53 -6.75
N ALA A 180 8.97 41.10 -7.88
CA ALA A 180 9.74 41.05 -9.12
C ALA A 180 11.12 41.72 -9.00
N GLN A 181 11.20 42.85 -8.28
CA GLN A 181 12.45 43.58 -8.03
C GLN A 181 13.39 42.83 -7.08
N GLN A 182 12.85 42.23 -6.00
CA GLN A 182 13.63 41.47 -5.02
C GLN A 182 14.38 40.30 -5.67
N TYR A 183 13.78 39.66 -6.67
CA TYR A 183 14.35 38.51 -7.38
C TYR A 183 14.96 38.89 -8.74
N GLU A 184 15.36 40.14 -8.94
CA GLU A 184 15.97 40.54 -10.21
C GLU A 184 17.35 39.88 -10.44
N HIS A 185 18.07 39.58 -9.36
CA HIS A 185 19.43 39.05 -9.34
C HIS A 185 19.51 37.52 -9.54
N ILE A 186 18.39 36.79 -9.49
CA ILE A 186 18.41 35.34 -9.70
C ILE A 186 18.48 35.00 -11.19
N ALA A 187 19.33 34.04 -11.53
CA ALA A 187 19.38 33.46 -12.87
C ALA A 187 18.22 32.48 -13.07
N GLY A 188 17.47 32.61 -14.17
CA GLY A 188 16.34 31.72 -14.50
C GLY A 188 15.11 32.48 -15.00
N HIS A 189 13.98 31.79 -15.09
CA HIS A 189 12.70 32.43 -15.43
C HIS A 189 12.16 33.23 -14.24
N LYS A 190 11.73 34.48 -14.49
CA LYS A 190 11.26 35.42 -13.47
C LYS A 190 9.72 35.49 -13.46
N PRO A 191 9.08 35.78 -12.31
CA PRO A 191 7.63 35.98 -12.24
C PRO A 191 7.14 36.97 -13.30
N ILE A 192 6.05 36.63 -13.98
CA ILE A 192 5.47 37.47 -15.04
C ILE A 192 4.41 38.37 -14.43
N LEU A 193 4.53 39.69 -14.62
CA LEU A 193 3.50 40.64 -14.22
C LEU A 193 2.43 40.73 -15.31
N LYS A 194 1.22 40.25 -15.02
CA LYS A 194 0.07 40.43 -15.92
C LYS A 194 -0.50 41.83 -15.71
N LYS A 195 -0.31 42.72 -16.69
CA LYS A 195 -0.99 44.03 -16.69
C LYS A 195 -2.50 43.80 -16.70
N VAL A 196 -3.20 44.38 -15.73
CA VAL A 196 -4.65 44.49 -15.78
C VAL A 196 -4.96 45.45 -16.93
N LEU A 197 -5.50 44.93 -18.04
CA LEU A 197 -6.16 45.76 -19.02
C LEU A 197 -7.45 46.24 -18.35
N PHE A 198 -7.42 47.44 -17.76
CA PHE A 198 -8.65 48.14 -17.43
C PHE A 198 -9.33 48.43 -18.78
N THR A 199 -10.36 47.68 -19.12
CA THR A 199 -11.37 48.15 -20.08
C THR A 199 -12.09 49.28 -19.38
N ASP A 200 -11.93 50.51 -19.88
CA ASP A 200 -12.68 51.68 -19.40
C ASP A 200 -14.18 51.35 -19.39
N PRO A 201 -14.89 51.61 -18.28
CA PRO A 201 -16.34 51.55 -18.30
C PRO A 201 -16.87 52.72 -19.14
N GLN A 202 -17.65 52.40 -20.18
CA GLN A 202 -18.47 53.36 -20.91
C GLN A 202 -19.64 53.87 -20.07
#